data_AF-A0A836KY45-F1
#
_entry.id   AF-A0A836KY45-F1
#
_cell.length_a   1.000
_cell.length_b   1.000
_cell.length_c   1.000
_cell.angle_alpha   90.00
_cell.angle_beta   90.00
_cell.angle_gamma   90.00
#
_symmetry.space_group_name_H-M   'P 1'
#
loop_
_entity.id
_entity.type
_entity.pdbx_description
1 polymer ?
#
loop_
_entity_poly.entity_id
_entity_poly.type
_entity_poly.pdbx_seq_one_letter_code
_entity_poly.pdbx_strand_id
1 'polypeptide(L)'
;MPAAACTAMIAVAHLALTWVLLGYIADSVMPFYVYREGSCTADAASGGTGFTAATHGTGPKPLSLASRSEAYAPQLAQNECAMTIHDAVALNSRVVWRSSVFHLTLAIVTYALLRYGITAPYGRHAESFGLRLTLPSRVSWILQESPTIFQVLYHVLLEYPRAMGHIPSLPLPWLLFASTSAFDSNNAEVGGPHFMGGACHSYWGCVRTACTQQHLGLLLFVIHYVHRSWLYPLSISPNAHDVPLLVTWMATLYCLFNGRLQVLASAGAAVAACAADTAVRSSACAPAHAPSMNFVRCWRERHKLQPLSVPSVGAAAVHVGWWTLLCLYTVGVVGGSAMFFLGQSINMQADYYLTRLRRSPAGGSSVDINKSGCRSAPSPHGDALASSLPATSGAAELCSGSGGYRIPVGGWFDSVSCANFFGELVEWTAYVIVVAATSAASNGDCRSVTTALEERLLEPLSSSSWWTLMNPIVWLRLIVHVFCGGAESRPAALAAFSFFVYVFSNLAPRAVSHHAWYARTFGERYTKLNRRALVPGVY
;
A
#
# COMPACT_ATOMS: atom_id res chain seq x y z
N MET A 1 -36.60 -0.92 -6.88
CA MET A 1 -36.32 0.25 -7.74
C MET A 1 -36.26 -0.19 -9.20
N PRO A 2 -36.78 0.59 -10.16
CA PRO A 2 -36.60 0.32 -11.58
C PRO A 2 -35.10 0.27 -11.94
N ALA A 3 -34.68 -0.64 -12.82
CA ALA A 3 -33.27 -0.81 -13.22
C ALA A 3 -32.63 0.50 -13.74
N ALA A 4 -33.42 1.33 -14.42
CA ALA A 4 -33.00 2.65 -14.89
C ALA A 4 -32.69 3.63 -13.74
N ALA A 5 -33.50 3.64 -12.68
CA ALA A 5 -33.27 4.50 -11.51
C ALA A 5 -32.02 4.07 -10.73
N CYS A 6 -31.77 2.78 -10.60
CA CYS A 6 -30.55 2.26 -9.99
C CYS A 6 -29.30 2.64 -10.81
N THR A 7 -29.37 2.49 -12.14
CA THR A 7 -28.28 2.86 -13.05
C THR A 7 -27.97 4.36 -12.99
N ALA A 8 -29.00 5.22 -12.96
CA ALA A 8 -28.84 6.67 -12.84
C ALA A 8 -28.22 7.07 -11.50
N MET A 9 -28.68 6.50 -10.38
CA MET A 9 -28.07 6.76 -9.07
C MET A 9 -26.60 6.32 -9.01
N ILE A 10 -26.28 5.15 -9.58
CA ILE A 10 -24.89 4.68 -9.65
C ILE A 10 -24.04 5.65 -10.46
N ALA A 11 -24.53 6.09 -11.63
CA ALA A 11 -23.81 7.04 -12.49
C ALA A 11 -23.59 8.39 -11.80
N VAL A 12 -24.59 8.94 -11.10
CA VAL A 12 -24.46 10.21 -10.36
C VAL A 12 -23.50 10.07 -9.18
N ALA A 13 -23.63 9.02 -8.38
CA ALA A 13 -22.70 8.74 -7.29
C ALA A 13 -21.26 8.55 -7.81
N HIS A 14 -21.10 7.90 -8.97
CA HIS A 14 -19.80 7.75 -9.62
C HIS A 14 -19.23 9.07 -10.10
N LEU A 15 -20.00 9.91 -10.79
CA LEU A 15 -19.53 11.21 -11.24
C LEU A 15 -19.12 12.09 -10.06
N ALA A 16 -19.89 12.08 -8.98
CA ALA A 16 -19.55 12.77 -7.74
C ALA A 16 -18.26 12.23 -7.12
N LEU A 17 -18.11 10.90 -6.99
CA LEU A 17 -16.91 10.30 -6.41
C LEU A 17 -15.67 10.52 -7.30
N THR A 18 -15.83 10.42 -8.61
CA THR A 18 -14.78 10.70 -9.60
C THR A 18 -14.35 12.15 -9.50
N TRP A 19 -15.29 13.08 -9.41
CA TRP A 19 -15.02 14.50 -9.24
C TRP A 19 -14.30 14.79 -7.93
N VAL A 20 -14.73 14.18 -6.82
CA VAL A 20 -14.06 14.30 -5.52
C VAL A 20 -12.66 13.72 -5.57
N LEU A 21 -12.45 12.57 -6.22
CA LEU A 21 -11.15 11.92 -6.29
C LEU A 21 -10.19 12.68 -7.21
N LEU A 22 -10.64 13.12 -8.38
CA LEU A 22 -9.86 13.96 -9.29
C LEU A 22 -9.59 15.34 -8.68
N GLY A 23 -10.58 15.94 -8.04
CA GLY A 23 -10.43 17.19 -7.28
C GLY A 23 -9.43 17.03 -6.15
N TYR A 24 -9.50 15.94 -5.38
CA TYR A 24 -8.53 15.67 -4.32
C TYR A 24 -7.12 15.45 -4.86
N ILE A 25 -6.97 14.69 -5.95
CA ILE A 25 -5.68 14.47 -6.63
C ILE A 25 -5.13 15.78 -7.18
N ALA A 26 -5.99 16.64 -7.76
CA ALA A 26 -5.60 17.92 -8.34
C ALA A 26 -5.30 19.02 -7.29
N ASP A 27 -6.10 19.10 -6.22
CA ASP A 27 -5.96 20.09 -5.15
C ASP A 27 -4.86 19.72 -4.15
N SER A 28 -4.66 18.42 -3.89
CA SER A 28 -3.63 17.99 -2.95
C SER A 28 -2.26 17.87 -3.62
N VAL A 29 -2.19 17.82 -4.95
CA VAL A 29 -1.00 17.55 -5.81
C VAL A 29 -0.17 16.34 -5.37
N MET A 30 -0.54 15.63 -4.29
CA MET A 30 0.29 14.69 -3.54
C MET A 30 1.80 14.96 -3.74
N PRO A 31 2.30 16.20 -3.50
CA PRO A 31 3.64 16.57 -3.88
C PRO A 31 4.64 15.88 -2.96
N PHE A 32 5.81 15.59 -3.50
CA PHE A 32 6.93 15.08 -2.73
C PHE A 32 7.89 16.24 -2.47
N TYR A 33 7.94 16.71 -1.22
CA TYR A 33 8.79 17.83 -0.83
C TYR A 33 10.21 17.35 -0.53
N VAL A 34 11.20 18.03 -1.10
CA VAL A 34 12.63 17.74 -0.89
C VAL A 34 13.34 19.01 -0.41
N TYR A 35 14.36 18.81 0.44
CA TYR A 35 15.28 19.88 0.82
C TYR A 35 16.57 19.77 -0.01
N ARG A 36 17.02 20.91 -0.56
CA ARG A 36 18.30 21.01 -1.27
C ARG A 36 19.07 22.23 -0.76
N GLU A 37 20.27 21.96 -0.26
CA GLU A 37 21.18 22.96 0.29
C GLU A 37 21.61 23.96 -0.81
N GLY A 38 21.47 25.25 -0.55
CA GLY A 38 21.91 26.33 -1.45
C GLY A 38 21.03 26.61 -2.68
N SER A 39 19.93 25.88 -2.91
CA SER A 39 19.05 26.13 -4.07
C SER A 39 17.66 26.64 -3.73
N CYS A 40 17.18 26.47 -2.49
CA CYS A 40 15.91 27.08 -2.06
C CYS A 40 16.14 28.50 -1.48
N THR A 41 17.17 29.24 -1.87
CA THR A 41 17.28 30.66 -1.52
C THR A 41 16.22 31.42 -2.29
N ALA A 42 15.30 32.09 -1.58
CA ALA A 42 14.40 33.07 -2.18
C ALA A 42 15.23 33.98 -3.08
N ASP A 43 14.79 34.18 -4.33
CA ASP A 43 15.36 35.18 -5.22
C ASP A 43 15.48 36.51 -4.45
N ALA A 44 16.69 36.85 -4.05
CA ALA A 44 17.05 38.15 -3.47
C ALA A 44 17.09 39.22 -4.57
N ALA A 45 16.09 39.21 -5.46
CA ALA A 45 15.91 40.16 -6.56
C ALA A 45 14.49 40.77 -6.61
N SER A 46 13.56 40.37 -5.72
CA SER A 46 12.30 41.08 -5.54
C SER A 46 12.11 41.43 -4.07
N GLY A 47 12.36 42.69 -3.71
CA GLY A 47 12.24 43.24 -2.36
C GLY A 47 10.81 43.23 -1.81
N GLY A 48 10.31 42.05 -1.43
CA GLY A 48 9.07 41.85 -0.71
C GLY A 48 9.32 41.08 0.58
N THR A 49 9.10 41.76 1.70
CA THR A 49 8.84 41.28 3.08
C THR A 49 9.08 39.80 3.40
N GLY A 50 9.93 39.57 4.41
CA GLY A 50 10.28 38.25 4.93
C GLY A 50 9.10 37.32 5.23
N PHE A 51 9.33 36.03 5.00
CA PHE A 51 8.42 34.94 5.32
C PHE A 51 8.09 34.94 6.82
N THR A 52 6.87 35.34 7.16
CA THR A 52 6.28 35.01 8.46
C THR A 52 5.82 33.56 8.44
N ALA A 53 5.99 32.89 9.57
CA ALA A 53 5.52 31.54 9.85
C ALA A 53 4.13 31.29 9.24
N ALA A 54 3.97 30.13 8.59
CA ALA A 54 2.75 29.63 7.94
C ALA A 54 1.47 30.20 8.55
N THR A 55 1.00 31.33 8.04
CA THR A 55 -0.31 31.88 8.38
C THR A 55 -1.33 31.25 7.46
N HIS A 56 -2.31 30.61 8.09
CA HIS A 56 -3.58 30.17 7.56
C HIS A 56 -4.14 31.16 6.53
N GLY A 57 -3.96 30.86 5.25
CA GLY A 57 -4.63 31.51 4.15
C GLY A 57 -4.89 30.46 3.09
N THR A 58 -6.13 30.40 2.59
CA THR A 58 -6.49 29.63 1.39
C THR A 58 -5.41 29.86 0.32
N GLY A 59 -4.69 28.80 -0.03
CA GLY A 59 -3.55 28.86 -0.94
C GLY A 59 -3.92 29.37 -2.34
N PRO A 60 -2.91 29.58 -3.22
CA PRO A 60 -3.16 29.97 -4.61
C PRO A 60 -4.11 28.99 -5.29
N LYS A 61 -4.87 29.50 -6.28
CA LYS A 61 -5.91 28.74 -7.02
C LYS A 61 -5.40 27.35 -7.45
N PRO A 62 -6.29 26.34 -7.51
CA PRO A 62 -5.95 25.00 -8.01
C PRO A 62 -5.18 25.09 -9.34
N LEU A 63 -4.21 24.19 -9.56
CA LEU A 63 -3.41 24.14 -10.80
C LEU A 63 -4.26 24.04 -12.08
N SER A 64 -5.51 23.57 -11.96
CA SER A 64 -6.52 23.52 -13.03
C SER A 64 -7.14 24.88 -13.40
N LEU A 65 -6.87 25.94 -12.63
CA LEU A 65 -7.46 27.28 -12.75
C LEU A 65 -6.41 28.40 -12.99
N ALA A 66 -5.13 28.04 -13.15
CA ALA A 66 -4.07 28.98 -13.50
C ALA A 66 -4.16 29.36 -14.99
N SER A 67 -4.43 30.63 -15.28
CA SER A 67 -4.77 31.12 -16.62
C SER A 67 -3.59 31.30 -17.59
N ARG A 68 -2.34 31.01 -17.18
CA ARG A 68 -1.14 31.13 -18.03
C ARG A 68 -0.13 30.00 -17.77
N SER A 69 0.38 29.41 -18.85
CA SER A 69 1.41 28.36 -18.84
C SER A 69 2.75 28.82 -18.26
N GLU A 70 3.11 30.10 -18.43
CA GLU A 70 4.39 30.66 -17.96
C GLU A 70 4.48 30.82 -16.44
N ALA A 71 3.33 30.84 -15.73
CA ALA A 71 3.28 30.87 -14.27
C ALA A 71 3.38 29.46 -13.64
N TYR A 72 3.26 28.40 -14.45
CA TYR A 72 3.14 27.02 -14.00
C TYR A 72 4.47 26.44 -13.49
N ALA A 73 5.54 26.60 -14.26
CA ALA A 73 6.87 26.07 -13.92
C ALA A 73 7.46 26.65 -12.61
N PRO A 74 7.43 27.97 -12.37
CA PRO A 74 7.90 28.52 -11.09
C PRO A 74 6.98 28.18 -9.92
N GLN A 75 5.66 28.09 -10.11
CA GLN A 75 4.73 27.65 -9.04
C GLN A 75 4.93 26.16 -8.68
N LEU A 76 5.15 25.30 -9.66
CA LEU A 76 5.42 23.88 -9.42
C LEU A 76 6.77 23.70 -8.70
N ALA A 77 7.80 24.42 -9.12
CA ALA A 77 9.13 24.41 -8.48
C ALA A 77 9.12 25.00 -7.06
N GLN A 78 8.34 26.06 -6.81
CA GLN A 78 8.13 26.64 -5.47
C GLN A 78 7.34 25.72 -4.54
N ASN A 79 6.50 24.84 -5.07
CA ASN A 79 5.69 23.90 -4.31
C ASN A 79 6.40 22.56 -3.98
N GLU A 80 7.66 22.37 -4.38
CA GLU A 80 8.40 21.10 -4.18
C GLU A 80 9.71 21.27 -3.36
N CYS A 81 10.19 22.49 -3.14
CA CYS A 81 11.42 22.81 -2.37
C CYS A 81 11.05 23.31 -0.96
N ALA A 82 11.54 22.65 0.09
CA ALA A 82 11.41 23.16 1.46
C ALA A 82 12.66 23.93 1.90
N MET A 83 12.48 24.98 2.72
CA MET A 83 13.59 25.80 3.25
C MET A 83 14.50 25.03 4.22
N THR A 84 13.95 24.02 4.91
CA THR A 84 14.70 23.14 5.80
C THR A 84 14.28 21.68 5.60
N ILE A 85 15.15 20.74 6.00
CA ILE A 85 14.83 19.30 5.98
C ILE A 85 13.64 19.01 6.91
N HIS A 86 13.55 19.66 8.07
CA HIS A 86 12.44 19.50 9.00
C HIS A 86 11.10 19.95 8.39
N ASP A 87 11.10 21.05 7.63
CA ASP A 87 9.90 21.54 6.94
C ASP A 87 9.44 20.56 5.85
N ALA A 88 10.38 19.99 5.08
CA ALA A 88 10.06 18.96 4.08
C ALA A 88 9.40 17.74 4.74
N VAL A 89 9.95 17.26 5.86
CA VAL A 89 9.41 16.12 6.61
C VAL A 89 8.00 16.42 7.13
N ALA A 90 7.78 17.61 7.69
CA ALA A 90 6.49 18.02 8.21
C ALA A 90 5.43 18.13 7.08
N LEU A 91 5.80 18.71 5.94
CA LEU A 91 4.92 18.82 4.77
C LEU A 91 4.55 17.45 4.20
N ASN A 92 5.54 16.59 3.95
CA ASN A 92 5.30 15.22 3.47
C ASN A 92 4.40 14.44 4.43
N SER A 93 4.65 14.54 5.74
CA SER A 93 3.85 13.84 6.75
C SER A 93 2.40 14.32 6.77
N ARG A 94 2.15 15.62 6.60
CA ARG A 94 0.80 16.19 6.51
C ARG A 94 0.04 15.71 5.28
N VAL A 95 0.71 15.62 4.12
CA VAL A 95 0.08 15.10 2.88
C VAL A 95 -0.38 13.66 3.10
N VAL A 96 0.51 12.78 3.56
CA VAL A 96 0.20 11.37 3.78
C VAL A 96 -0.87 11.19 4.86
N TRP A 97 -0.84 11.98 5.94
CA TRP A 97 -1.89 11.97 6.97
C TRP A 97 -3.26 12.32 6.38
N ARG A 98 -3.38 13.47 5.69
CA ARG A 98 -4.64 13.93 5.10
C ARG A 98 -5.17 12.92 4.07
N SER A 99 -4.28 12.35 3.26
CA SER A 99 -4.65 11.32 2.28
C SER A 99 -5.10 10.03 2.94
N SER A 100 -4.49 9.63 4.05
CA SER A 100 -4.92 8.43 4.80
C SER A 100 -6.29 8.64 5.46
N VAL A 101 -6.57 9.83 6.01
CA VAL A 101 -7.89 10.18 6.55
C VAL A 101 -8.96 10.19 5.45
N PHE A 102 -8.64 10.75 4.29
CA PHE A 102 -9.52 10.69 3.13
C PHE A 102 -9.78 9.24 2.70
N HIS A 103 -8.74 8.40 2.67
CA HIS A 103 -8.85 6.99 2.32
C HIS A 103 -9.74 6.19 3.30
N LEU A 104 -9.63 6.46 4.60
CA LEU A 104 -10.51 5.88 5.62
C LEU A 104 -11.97 6.30 5.42
N THR A 105 -12.21 7.58 5.13
CA THR A 105 -13.55 8.08 4.79
C THR A 105 -14.11 7.37 3.56
N LEU A 106 -13.29 7.24 2.51
CA LEU A 106 -13.63 6.51 1.29
C LEU A 106 -13.95 5.04 1.59
N ALA A 107 -13.22 4.39 2.49
CA ALA A 107 -13.47 3.01 2.90
C ALA A 107 -14.82 2.84 3.61
N ILE A 108 -15.21 3.77 4.50
CA ILE A 108 -16.50 3.75 5.19
C ILE A 108 -17.66 3.86 4.18
N VAL A 109 -17.56 4.83 3.27
CA VAL A 109 -18.56 5.04 2.21
C VAL A 109 -18.66 3.81 1.30
N THR A 110 -17.51 3.26 0.89
CA THR A 110 -17.44 2.07 0.03
C THR A 110 -18.11 0.87 0.69
N TYR A 111 -17.83 0.61 1.98
CA TYR A 111 -18.46 -0.49 2.71
C TYR A 111 -19.97 -0.32 2.78
N ALA A 112 -20.46 0.87 3.16
CA ALA A 112 -21.90 1.14 3.25
C ALA A 112 -22.60 0.95 1.90
N LEU A 113 -22.01 1.48 0.82
CA LEU A 113 -22.52 1.33 -0.54
C LEU A 113 -22.55 -0.13 -0.98
N LEU A 114 -21.48 -0.90 -0.77
CA LEU A 114 -21.42 -2.30 -1.21
C LEU A 114 -22.23 -3.25 -0.32
N ARG A 115 -22.40 -2.93 0.96
CA ARG A 115 -23.14 -3.77 1.90
C ARG A 115 -24.65 -3.60 1.78
N TYR A 116 -25.11 -2.37 1.58
CA TYR A 116 -26.54 -2.02 1.66
C TYR A 116 -27.11 -1.43 0.37
N GLY A 117 -26.29 -0.83 -0.49
CA GLY A 117 -26.74 -0.11 -1.68
C GLY A 117 -26.72 -0.96 -2.94
N ILE A 118 -25.51 -1.34 -3.39
CA ILE A 118 -25.27 -1.96 -4.70
C ILE A 118 -24.32 -3.14 -4.58
N THR A 119 -24.54 -4.19 -5.37
CA THR A 119 -23.53 -5.24 -5.54
C THR A 119 -22.55 -4.81 -6.63
N ALA A 120 -21.25 -5.00 -6.40
CA ALA A 120 -20.22 -4.60 -7.35
C ALA A 120 -20.48 -5.19 -8.76
N PRO A 121 -20.66 -4.37 -9.80
CA PRO A 121 -21.25 -4.79 -11.08
C PRO A 121 -20.22 -5.42 -12.05
N TYR A 122 -19.53 -6.47 -11.63
CA TYR A 122 -18.60 -7.19 -12.49
C TYR A 122 -18.45 -8.67 -12.11
N GLY A 123 -17.84 -9.45 -13.00
CA GLY A 123 -17.73 -10.91 -12.83
C GLY A 123 -19.10 -11.58 -12.84
N ARG A 124 -19.42 -12.34 -11.78
CA ARG A 124 -20.73 -13.04 -11.65
C ARG A 124 -21.94 -12.10 -11.47
N HIS A 125 -21.68 -10.81 -11.26
CA HIS A 125 -22.71 -9.77 -11.15
C HIS A 125 -22.64 -8.78 -12.33
N ALA A 126 -21.95 -9.11 -13.42
CA ALA A 126 -21.81 -8.22 -14.59
C ALA A 126 -23.17 -7.82 -15.20
N GLU A 127 -24.16 -8.72 -15.19
CA GLU A 127 -25.51 -8.47 -15.72
C GLU A 127 -26.33 -7.47 -14.90
N SER A 128 -25.87 -7.10 -13.69
CA SER A 128 -26.57 -6.11 -12.86
C SER A 128 -26.44 -4.66 -13.35
N PHE A 129 -25.60 -4.41 -14.38
CA PHE A 129 -25.30 -3.07 -14.88
C PHE A 129 -25.72 -2.91 -16.34
N GLY A 130 -26.68 -2.00 -16.60
CA GLY A 130 -27.27 -1.82 -17.93
C GLY A 130 -26.43 -1.05 -18.93
N LEU A 131 -25.21 -0.59 -18.57
CA LEU A 131 -24.33 0.17 -19.46
C LEU A 131 -23.50 -0.78 -20.35
N ARG A 132 -23.58 -0.61 -21.67
CA ARG A 132 -23.00 -1.54 -22.65
C ARG A 132 -21.51 -1.33 -22.95
N LEU A 133 -20.88 -0.29 -22.41
CA LEU A 133 -19.45 -0.03 -22.67
C LEU A 133 -18.60 -0.88 -21.72
N THR A 134 -17.97 -1.90 -22.27
CA THR A 134 -17.20 -2.91 -21.53
C THR A 134 -15.82 -3.11 -22.17
N LEU A 135 -14.91 -3.70 -21.39
CA LEU A 135 -13.58 -4.10 -21.84
C LEU A 135 -13.36 -5.59 -21.59
N PRO A 136 -12.59 -6.28 -22.45
CA PRO A 136 -12.16 -7.64 -22.17
C PRO A 136 -11.50 -7.72 -20.80
N SER A 137 -11.89 -8.72 -20.00
CA SER A 137 -11.42 -8.89 -18.62
C SER A 137 -9.90 -8.72 -18.48
N ARG A 138 -9.11 -9.37 -19.35
CA ARG A 138 -7.63 -9.28 -19.28
C ARG A 138 -7.12 -7.85 -19.38
N VAL A 139 -7.67 -7.08 -20.32
CA VAL A 139 -7.28 -5.69 -20.58
C VAL A 139 -7.71 -4.81 -19.41
N SER A 140 -8.94 -4.98 -18.94
CA SER A 140 -9.47 -4.25 -17.77
C SER A 140 -8.59 -4.44 -16.54
N TRP A 141 -8.24 -5.67 -16.18
CA TRP A 141 -7.37 -5.95 -15.02
C TRP A 141 -5.97 -5.32 -15.15
N ILE A 142 -5.37 -5.36 -16.34
CA ILE A 142 -4.07 -4.71 -16.57
C ILE A 142 -4.20 -3.19 -16.38
N LEU A 143 -5.22 -2.56 -16.98
CA LEU A 143 -5.41 -1.11 -16.93
C LEU A 143 -5.79 -0.59 -15.55
N GLN A 144 -6.55 -1.36 -14.77
CA GLN A 144 -7.02 -0.91 -13.46
C GLN A 144 -5.95 -1.05 -12.37
N GLU A 145 -5.05 -2.03 -12.46
CA GLU A 145 -4.07 -2.32 -11.40
C GLU A 145 -2.65 -1.76 -11.71
N SER A 146 -2.29 -1.58 -13.00
CA SER A 146 -0.97 -1.05 -13.39
C SER A 146 -0.63 0.36 -12.87
N PRO A 147 -1.57 1.31 -12.66
CA PRO A 147 -1.25 2.64 -12.13
C PRO A 147 -0.44 2.59 -10.84
N THR A 148 -0.65 1.57 -10.00
CA THR A 148 0.10 1.41 -8.75
C THR A 148 1.59 1.19 -8.98
N ILE A 149 1.98 0.35 -9.95
CA ILE A 149 3.39 0.13 -10.33
C ILE A 149 3.95 1.39 -11.00
N PHE A 150 3.16 2.03 -11.87
CA PHE A 150 3.59 3.24 -12.56
C PHE A 150 3.87 4.39 -11.61
N GLN A 151 3.17 4.50 -10.47
CA GLN A 151 3.49 5.49 -9.44
C GLN A 151 4.86 5.26 -8.80
N VAL A 152 5.25 4.00 -8.58
CA VAL A 152 6.59 3.66 -8.06
C VAL A 152 7.66 4.00 -9.08
N LEU A 153 7.45 3.62 -10.35
CA LEU A 153 8.37 3.92 -11.44
C LEU A 153 8.50 5.43 -11.69
N TYR A 154 7.39 6.16 -11.65
CA TYR A 154 7.36 7.61 -11.75
C TYR A 154 8.20 8.25 -10.63
N HIS A 155 8.01 7.81 -9.38
CA HIS A 155 8.78 8.35 -8.27
C HIS A 155 10.29 8.08 -8.42
N VAL A 156 10.67 6.84 -8.71
CA VAL A 156 12.08 6.41 -8.75
C VAL A 156 12.82 6.92 -9.99
N LEU A 157 12.20 6.91 -11.16
CA LEU A 157 12.86 7.22 -12.43
C LEU A 157 12.74 8.69 -12.84
N LEU A 158 11.76 9.41 -12.31
CA LEU A 158 11.41 10.75 -12.79
C LEU A 158 11.37 11.77 -11.67
N GLU A 159 10.51 11.58 -10.67
CA GLU A 159 10.27 12.60 -9.65
C GLU A 159 11.48 12.79 -8.72
N TYR A 160 12.00 11.72 -8.13
CA TYR A 160 13.13 11.82 -7.20
C TYR A 160 14.40 12.33 -7.88
N PRO A 161 14.83 11.81 -9.06
CA PRO A 161 15.99 12.37 -9.76
C PRO A 161 15.80 13.85 -10.12
N ARG A 162 14.60 14.26 -10.57
CA ARG A 162 14.31 15.67 -10.89
C ARG A 162 14.35 16.56 -9.66
N ALA A 163 13.77 16.12 -8.54
CA ALA A 163 13.85 16.84 -7.27
C ALA A 163 15.31 17.02 -6.80
N MET A 164 16.19 16.08 -7.14
CA MET A 164 17.63 16.16 -6.89
C MET A 164 18.40 16.94 -7.98
N GLY A 165 17.73 17.50 -8.99
CA GLY A 165 18.34 18.29 -10.06
C GLY A 165 18.95 17.47 -11.21
N HIS A 166 18.63 16.19 -11.32
CA HIS A 166 19.11 15.29 -12.37
C HIS A 166 18.00 14.92 -13.36
N ILE A 167 18.29 15.04 -14.66
CA ILE A 167 17.38 14.69 -15.76
C ILE A 167 17.99 13.48 -16.49
N PRO A 168 17.18 12.50 -16.93
CA PRO A 168 17.69 11.39 -17.72
C PRO A 168 18.35 11.89 -19.01
N SER A 169 19.60 11.48 -19.24
CA SER A 169 20.33 11.71 -20.47
C SER A 169 19.84 10.76 -21.57
N LEU A 170 18.62 10.96 -22.06
CA LEU A 170 18.07 10.24 -23.20
C LEU A 170 17.61 11.26 -24.25
N PRO A 171 18.03 11.14 -25.52
CA PRO A 171 17.45 11.92 -26.59
C PRO A 171 16.10 11.28 -26.96
N LEU A 172 15.01 11.73 -26.35
CA LEU A 172 13.66 11.37 -26.82
C LEU A 172 13.11 12.51 -27.70
N PRO A 173 12.69 12.25 -28.95
CA PRO A 173 12.19 13.29 -29.87
C PRO A 173 10.92 14.01 -29.40
N TRP A 174 10.24 13.49 -28.37
CA TRP A 174 8.93 13.98 -27.90
C TRP A 174 8.97 15.04 -26.79
N LEU A 175 10.15 15.59 -26.48
CA LEU A 175 10.29 16.75 -25.59
C LEU A 175 10.44 18.09 -26.34
N LEU A 176 10.04 18.15 -27.62
CA LEU A 176 10.10 19.36 -28.45
C LEU A 176 9.14 20.51 -28.04
N PHE A 177 8.51 20.44 -26.86
CA PHE A 177 7.75 21.57 -26.29
C PHE A 177 8.35 22.12 -24.99
N ALA A 178 9.56 21.69 -24.59
CA ALA A 178 10.31 22.31 -23.49
C ALA A 178 11.51 23.11 -24.02
N SER A 179 11.23 24.04 -24.93
CA SER A 179 12.06 25.23 -25.19
C SER A 179 11.66 26.26 -24.12
N THR A 180 12.47 26.93 -23.31
CA THR A 180 13.90 27.20 -23.26
C THR A 180 14.21 27.78 -21.88
N SER A 181 15.14 27.18 -21.13
CA SER A 181 16.15 27.92 -20.37
C SER A 181 17.33 26.98 -20.17
N ALA A 182 18.32 27.17 -21.05
CA ALA A 182 19.61 26.51 -20.97
C ALA A 182 20.24 26.83 -19.61
N PHE A 183 20.38 25.82 -18.76
CA PHE A 183 21.37 25.86 -17.69
C PHE A 183 22.69 25.40 -18.31
N ASP A 184 23.62 26.34 -18.36
CA ASP A 184 24.92 26.26 -19.00
C ASP A 184 25.69 25.01 -18.53
N SER A 185 25.93 24.08 -19.46
CA SER A 185 26.68 22.85 -19.24
C SER A 185 28.18 23.10 -19.47
N ASN A 186 28.74 24.10 -18.80
CA ASN A 186 30.17 24.40 -18.85
C ASN A 186 30.71 24.45 -17.42
N ASN A 187 30.99 23.28 -16.86
CA ASN A 187 32.11 23.05 -15.94
C ASN A 187 32.33 21.54 -15.83
N ALA A 188 33.11 21.04 -16.79
CA ALA A 188 33.76 19.75 -16.72
C ALA A 188 34.79 19.72 -15.58
N GLU A 189 34.85 18.57 -14.91
CA GLU A 189 36.04 17.98 -14.31
C GLU A 189 36.97 18.90 -13.50
N VAL A 190 36.72 18.99 -12.19
CA VAL A 190 37.81 19.20 -11.23
C VAL A 190 38.05 17.88 -10.50
N GLY A 191 39.14 17.22 -10.90
CA GLY A 191 39.71 16.11 -10.15
C GLY A 191 40.22 16.59 -8.78
N GLY A 192 39.79 15.90 -7.73
CA GLY A 192 40.23 16.07 -6.35
C GLY A 192 39.92 14.80 -5.56
N PRO A 193 40.74 14.43 -4.54
CA PRO A 193 40.82 13.07 -4.02
C PRO A 193 39.55 12.69 -3.25
N HIS A 194 39.05 11.49 -3.54
CA HIS A 194 38.11 10.68 -2.76
C HIS A 194 37.49 11.34 -1.51
N PHE A 195 36.42 12.12 -1.69
CA PHE A 195 35.50 12.45 -0.60
C PHE A 195 34.39 11.40 -0.55
N MET A 196 34.48 10.52 0.45
CA MET A 196 33.43 9.57 0.81
C MET A 196 32.26 10.31 1.47
N GLY A 197 31.09 10.34 0.82
CA GLY A 197 29.79 10.47 1.47
C GLY A 197 28.89 11.61 0.99
N GLY A 198 27.73 11.27 0.43
CA GLY A 198 26.49 12.07 0.59
C GLY A 198 26.10 13.03 -0.54
N ALA A 199 25.96 12.55 -1.79
CA ALA A 199 25.06 13.11 -2.81
C ALA A 199 24.88 12.05 -3.93
N CYS A 200 23.71 11.99 -4.58
CA CYS A 200 23.67 11.30 -5.87
C CYS A 200 24.29 12.24 -6.92
N HIS A 201 25.42 11.85 -7.53
CA HIS A 201 26.15 12.70 -8.48
C HIS A 201 25.75 12.47 -9.94
N SER A 202 24.87 11.50 -10.20
CA SER A 202 24.37 11.16 -11.54
C SER A 202 22.92 10.73 -11.47
N TYR A 203 22.21 10.81 -12.59
CA TYR A 203 20.84 10.31 -12.72
C TYR A 203 20.70 8.88 -12.18
N TRP A 204 21.56 7.96 -12.62
CA TRP A 204 21.55 6.57 -12.16
C TRP A 204 21.96 6.42 -10.69
N GLY A 205 22.79 7.33 -10.18
CA GLY A 205 23.04 7.47 -8.74
C GLY A 205 21.75 7.78 -7.99
N CYS A 206 20.95 8.74 -8.46
CA CYS A 206 19.70 9.13 -7.79
C CYS A 206 18.64 8.03 -7.90
N VAL A 207 18.55 7.34 -9.04
CA VAL A 207 17.67 6.17 -9.20
C VAL A 207 18.05 5.07 -8.20
N ARG A 208 19.34 4.74 -8.09
CA ARG A 208 19.83 3.75 -7.11
C ARG A 208 19.49 4.19 -5.69
N THR A 209 19.76 5.44 -5.35
CA THR A 209 19.44 6.01 -4.03
C THR A 209 17.94 5.88 -3.75
N ALA A 210 17.09 6.34 -4.68
CA ALA A 210 15.64 6.23 -4.57
C ALA A 210 15.19 4.80 -4.33
N CYS A 211 15.72 3.81 -5.05
CA CYS A 211 15.42 2.38 -4.84
C CYS A 211 15.83 1.89 -3.46
N THR A 212 17.08 2.17 -3.05
CA THR A 212 17.63 1.66 -1.77
C THR A 212 17.05 2.33 -0.54
N GLN A 213 16.48 3.52 -0.70
CA GLN A 213 15.84 4.27 0.38
C GLN A 213 14.37 3.89 0.58
N GLN A 214 13.77 3.08 -0.32
CA GLN A 214 12.39 2.66 -0.12
C GLN A 214 12.25 1.73 1.07
N HIS A 215 11.13 1.90 1.76
CA HIS A 215 10.74 1.12 2.89
C HIS A 215 10.39 -0.33 2.47
N LEU A 216 10.71 -1.34 3.31
CA LEU A 216 10.47 -2.77 3.00
C LEU A 216 9.01 -3.06 2.58
N GLY A 217 8.05 -2.40 3.22
CA GLY A 217 6.65 -2.44 2.81
C GLY A 217 6.44 -2.14 1.33
N LEU A 218 7.05 -1.09 0.77
CA LEU A 218 6.85 -0.75 -0.65
C LEU A 218 7.36 -1.86 -1.59
N LEU A 219 8.41 -2.58 -1.21
CA LEU A 219 8.86 -3.75 -1.96
C LEU A 219 7.80 -4.86 -1.97
N LEU A 220 7.25 -5.21 -0.80
CA LEU A 220 6.16 -6.21 -0.69
C LEU A 220 4.94 -5.78 -1.52
N PHE A 221 4.59 -4.49 -1.44
CA PHE A 221 3.51 -3.89 -2.21
C PHE A 221 3.75 -4.02 -3.73
N VAL A 222 4.96 -3.74 -4.22
CA VAL A 222 5.31 -3.93 -5.65
C VAL A 222 5.24 -5.40 -6.04
N ILE A 223 5.71 -6.33 -5.22
CA ILE A 223 5.63 -7.78 -5.50
C ILE A 223 4.18 -8.21 -5.71
N HIS A 224 3.27 -7.77 -4.85
CA HIS A 224 1.82 -8.00 -5.02
C HIS A 224 1.34 -7.47 -6.37
N TYR A 225 1.59 -6.18 -6.65
CA TYR A 225 1.02 -5.53 -7.83
C TYR A 225 1.65 -6.02 -9.14
N VAL A 226 2.91 -6.45 -9.17
CA VAL A 226 3.47 -7.12 -10.36
C VAL A 226 2.68 -8.38 -10.68
N HIS A 227 2.37 -9.20 -9.66
CA HIS A 227 1.53 -10.37 -9.85
C HIS A 227 0.11 -9.97 -10.29
N ARG A 228 -0.55 -9.08 -9.54
CA ARG A 228 -1.95 -8.71 -9.76
C ARG A 228 -2.18 -8.00 -11.08
N SER A 229 -1.28 -7.11 -11.49
CA SER A 229 -1.41 -6.27 -12.69
C SER A 229 -0.95 -6.99 -13.95
N TRP A 230 0.10 -7.81 -13.89
CA TRP A 230 0.73 -8.35 -15.11
C TRP A 230 0.69 -9.86 -15.21
N LEU A 231 0.81 -10.62 -14.11
CA LEU A 231 0.86 -12.09 -14.17
C LEU A 231 -0.53 -12.74 -14.08
N TYR A 232 -1.36 -12.31 -13.14
CA TYR A 232 -2.72 -12.82 -12.95
C TYR A 232 -3.59 -12.62 -14.20
N PRO A 233 -3.60 -11.44 -14.87
CA PRO A 233 -4.49 -11.22 -16.01
C PRO A 233 -4.19 -12.14 -17.20
N LEU A 234 -2.94 -12.56 -17.38
CA LEU A 234 -2.55 -13.55 -18.40
C LEU A 234 -3.22 -14.91 -18.17
N SER A 235 -3.62 -15.19 -16.94
CA SER A 235 -4.22 -16.47 -16.54
C SER A 235 -5.75 -16.46 -16.63
N ILE A 236 -6.36 -15.28 -16.70
CA ILE A 236 -7.81 -15.14 -16.93
C ILE A 236 -8.17 -15.77 -18.29
N SER A 237 -9.29 -16.49 -18.35
CA SER A 237 -9.79 -17.08 -19.60
C SER A 237 -10.13 -15.98 -20.62
N PRO A 238 -9.85 -16.16 -21.93
CA PRO A 238 -10.34 -15.24 -22.97
C PRO A 238 -11.87 -15.13 -22.98
N ASN A 239 -12.57 -16.19 -22.57
CA ASN A 239 -14.03 -16.27 -22.49
C ASN A 239 -14.57 -15.77 -21.13
N ALA A 240 -13.77 -15.02 -20.38
CA ALA A 240 -14.24 -14.36 -19.17
C ALA A 240 -15.25 -13.27 -19.54
N HIS A 241 -16.21 -12.99 -18.64
CA HIS A 241 -17.15 -11.90 -18.88
C HIS A 241 -16.39 -10.58 -18.98
N ASP A 242 -16.83 -9.70 -19.87
CA ASP A 242 -16.28 -8.37 -19.97
C ASP A 242 -16.57 -7.55 -18.71
N VAL A 243 -15.70 -6.58 -18.44
CA VAL A 243 -15.79 -5.70 -17.28
C VAL A 243 -16.32 -4.34 -17.75
N PRO A 244 -17.33 -3.74 -17.09
CA PRO A 244 -17.77 -2.40 -17.45
C PRO A 244 -16.63 -1.38 -17.39
N LEU A 245 -16.55 -0.49 -18.39
CA LEU A 245 -15.49 0.51 -18.46
C LEU A 245 -15.49 1.41 -17.22
N LEU A 246 -16.68 1.73 -16.70
CA LEU A 246 -16.83 2.52 -15.47
C LEU A 246 -16.12 1.87 -14.27
N VAL A 247 -16.25 0.54 -14.11
CA VAL A 247 -15.57 -0.20 -13.03
C VAL A 247 -14.07 -0.16 -13.23
N THR A 248 -13.60 -0.38 -14.46
CA THR A 248 -12.17 -0.30 -14.82
C THR A 248 -11.63 1.08 -14.47
N TRP A 249 -12.32 2.15 -14.88
CA TRP A 249 -11.91 3.53 -14.64
C TRP A 249 -11.84 3.88 -13.14
N MET A 250 -12.84 3.45 -12.35
CA MET A 250 -12.82 3.67 -10.91
C MET A 250 -11.65 2.96 -10.24
N ALA A 251 -11.41 1.71 -10.60
CA ALA A 251 -10.28 0.95 -10.07
C ALA A 251 -8.94 1.57 -10.53
N THR A 252 -8.81 2.04 -11.77
CA THR A 252 -7.63 2.80 -12.24
C THR A 252 -7.38 4.04 -11.37
N LEU A 253 -8.39 4.87 -11.13
CA LEU A 253 -8.23 6.07 -10.31
C LEU A 253 -7.91 5.75 -8.85
N TYR A 254 -8.55 4.73 -8.30
CA TYR A 254 -8.24 4.24 -6.96
C TYR A 254 -6.80 3.76 -6.85
N CYS A 255 -6.33 2.94 -7.79
CA CYS A 255 -4.96 2.43 -7.84
C CYS A 255 -3.92 3.55 -8.06
N LEU A 256 -4.30 4.61 -8.80
CA LEU A 256 -3.49 5.81 -8.94
C LEU A 256 -3.34 6.55 -7.60
N PHE A 257 -4.45 6.76 -6.89
CA PHE A 257 -4.47 7.40 -5.58
C PHE A 257 -3.74 6.58 -4.51
N ASN A 258 -4.13 5.32 -4.32
CA ASN A 258 -3.54 4.45 -3.29
C ASN A 258 -2.07 4.17 -3.60
N GLY A 259 -1.72 3.92 -4.87
CA GLY A 259 -0.33 3.74 -5.27
C GLY A 259 0.52 4.95 -4.93
N ARG A 260 0.02 6.17 -5.20
CA ARG A 260 0.71 7.41 -4.83
C ARG A 260 0.82 7.58 -3.32
N LEU A 261 -0.24 7.30 -2.56
CA LEU A 261 -0.25 7.35 -1.09
C LEU A 261 0.82 6.43 -0.48
N GLN A 262 0.91 5.18 -0.92
CA GLN A 262 1.90 4.23 -0.40
C GLN A 262 3.34 4.61 -0.78
N VAL A 263 3.54 5.15 -1.98
CA VAL A 263 4.86 5.69 -2.41
C VAL A 263 5.28 6.86 -1.55
N LEU A 264 4.41 7.86 -1.33
CA LEU A 264 4.72 9.02 -0.49
C LEU A 264 4.96 8.65 0.97
N ALA A 265 4.19 7.69 1.50
CA ALA A 265 4.40 7.14 2.83
C ALA A 265 5.82 6.55 2.98
N SER A 266 6.27 5.79 1.99
CA SER A 266 7.61 5.19 1.95
C SER A 266 8.71 6.26 1.80
N ALA A 267 8.55 7.17 0.83
CA ALA A 267 9.54 8.21 0.56
C ALA A 267 9.65 9.23 1.70
N GLY A 268 8.52 9.64 2.30
CA GLY A 268 8.50 10.52 3.46
C GLY A 268 9.21 9.94 4.68
N ALA A 269 9.08 8.63 4.91
CA ALA A 269 9.85 7.93 5.95
C ALA A 269 11.36 7.97 5.69
N ALA A 270 11.80 7.94 4.42
CA ALA A 270 13.21 8.08 4.07
C ALA A 270 13.76 9.48 4.32
N VAL A 271 13.02 10.52 3.93
CA VAL A 271 13.40 11.91 4.20
C VAL A 271 13.44 12.20 5.70
N ALA A 272 12.50 11.66 6.47
CA ALA A 272 12.48 11.78 7.92
C ALA A 272 13.73 11.17 8.58
N ALA A 273 14.19 10.02 8.08
CA ALA A 273 15.43 9.41 8.54
C ALA A 273 16.66 10.31 8.30
N CYS A 274 16.71 11.03 7.17
CA CYS A 274 17.80 11.98 6.90
C CYS A 274 17.87 13.13 7.90
N ALA A 275 16.71 13.69 8.28
CA ALA A 275 16.62 14.91 9.08
C ALA A 275 17.23 14.77 10.48
N ALA A 276 17.26 13.54 11.01
CA ALA A 276 17.86 13.26 12.31
C ALA A 276 19.40 13.13 12.23
N ASP A 277 19.94 12.64 11.11
CA ASP A 277 21.38 12.44 10.91
C ASP A 277 22.13 13.77 10.70
N THR A 278 21.44 14.84 10.28
CA THR A 278 22.04 16.15 9.95
C THR A 278 22.50 16.98 11.15
N ALA A 279 22.23 16.56 12.40
CA ALA A 279 22.81 17.21 13.58
C ALA A 279 24.35 17.07 13.65
N VAL A 280 24.97 16.22 12.81
CA VAL A 280 26.43 15.96 12.81
C VAL A 280 27.09 16.01 11.41
N ARG A 281 26.36 16.15 10.29
CA ARG A 281 26.97 16.17 8.93
C ARG A 281 26.19 17.03 7.93
N SER A 282 26.81 18.12 7.49
CA SER A 282 26.31 19.09 6.50
C SER A 282 26.72 18.74 5.06
N SER A 283 26.23 17.61 4.55
CA SER A 283 26.33 17.31 3.11
C SER A 283 25.20 16.36 2.73
N ALA A 284 24.18 16.92 2.07
CA ALA A 284 23.00 16.31 1.42
C ALA A 284 22.44 14.95 1.92
N CYS A 285 21.12 14.92 2.11
CA CYS A 285 20.27 13.80 2.54
C CYS A 285 20.42 12.55 1.66
N ALA A 286 21.38 11.69 2.00
CA ALA A 286 21.48 10.32 1.55
C ALA A 286 21.80 9.43 2.76
N PRO A 287 20.79 8.87 3.46
CA PRO A 287 21.06 7.86 4.47
C PRO A 287 21.84 6.74 3.80
N ALA A 288 22.99 6.40 4.38
CA ALA A 288 23.65 5.14 4.05
C ALA A 288 22.76 3.91 4.37
N HIS A 289 21.68 4.16 5.14
CA HIS A 289 20.70 3.28 5.76
C HIS A 289 19.33 3.16 5.06
N ALA A 290 18.76 1.96 4.87
CA ALA A 290 17.32 1.85 4.57
C ALA A 290 16.47 2.27 5.79
N PRO A 291 15.35 3.01 5.61
CA PRO A 291 14.50 3.47 6.73
C PRO A 291 13.97 2.33 7.60
N SER A 292 13.78 1.16 6.99
CA SER A 292 13.35 -0.04 7.69
C SER A 292 14.30 -0.48 8.80
N MET A 293 15.58 -0.09 8.77
CA MET A 293 16.59 -0.44 9.78
C MET A 293 16.74 0.60 10.90
N ASN A 294 16.00 1.70 10.88
CA ASN A 294 16.17 2.79 11.84
C ASN A 294 16.02 2.34 13.29
N PHE A 295 15.02 1.51 13.58
CA PHE A 295 14.84 0.96 14.93
C PHE A 295 16.07 0.14 15.39
N VAL A 296 16.63 -0.70 14.52
CA VAL A 296 17.81 -1.52 14.85
C VAL A 296 19.03 -0.64 15.15
N ARG A 297 19.20 0.46 14.40
CA ARG A 297 20.25 1.46 14.65
C ARG A 297 20.08 2.11 16.02
N CYS A 298 18.87 2.56 16.33
CA CYS A 298 18.55 3.13 17.64
C CYS A 298 18.78 2.13 18.78
N TRP A 299 18.38 0.88 18.59
CA TRP A 299 18.63 -0.17 19.56
C TRP A 299 20.14 -0.38 19.77
N ARG A 300 20.96 -0.39 18.72
CA ARG A 300 22.42 -0.52 18.83
C ARG A 300 23.06 0.65 19.57
N GLU A 301 22.53 1.85 19.37
CA GLU A 301 23.07 3.09 19.95
C GLU A 301 22.47 3.46 21.31
N ARG A 302 21.52 2.66 21.82
CA ARG A 302 20.81 2.88 23.10
C ARG A 302 21.71 3.21 24.29
N HIS A 303 22.91 2.63 24.34
CA HIS A 303 23.86 2.83 25.43
C HIS A 303 24.40 4.27 25.49
N LYS A 304 24.41 4.98 24.36
CA LYS A 304 24.81 6.40 24.27
C LYS A 304 23.70 7.36 24.70
N LEU A 305 22.47 6.87 24.84
CA LEU A 305 21.27 7.67 25.07
C LEU A 305 20.76 7.60 26.52
N GLN A 306 21.39 6.79 27.39
CA GLN A 306 20.99 6.69 28.80
C GLN A 306 21.46 7.92 29.59
N PRO A 307 20.57 8.62 30.32
CA PRO A 307 21.00 9.65 31.27
C PRO A 307 21.77 9.00 32.43
N LEU A 308 22.86 9.63 32.84
CA LEU A 308 23.85 9.17 33.85
C LEU A 308 23.30 8.99 35.29
N SER A 309 21.99 9.05 35.51
CA SER A 309 21.39 9.08 36.86
C SER A 309 20.02 8.39 36.95
N VAL A 310 19.93 7.09 36.63
CA VAL A 310 18.72 6.29 36.85
C VAL A 310 18.98 5.27 37.97
N PRO A 311 18.11 5.16 39.00
CA PRO A 311 18.24 4.11 40.02
C PRO A 311 18.25 2.70 39.38
N SER A 312 18.89 1.73 40.06
CA SER A 312 19.16 0.38 39.52
C SER A 312 17.93 -0.35 38.95
N VAL A 313 16.76 -0.18 39.57
CA VAL A 313 15.48 -0.76 39.10
C VAL A 313 14.98 -0.11 37.81
N GLY A 314 15.16 1.21 37.65
CA GLY A 314 14.80 1.92 36.43
C GLY A 314 15.70 1.54 35.25
N ALA A 315 17.00 1.33 35.51
CA ALA A 315 17.94 0.85 34.49
C ALA A 315 17.56 -0.54 33.96
N ALA A 316 17.14 -1.46 34.85
CA ALA A 316 16.66 -2.80 34.46
C ALA A 316 15.37 -2.73 33.63
N ALA A 317 14.40 -1.88 34.03
CA ALA A 317 13.15 -1.72 33.30
C ALA A 317 13.35 -1.20 31.87
N VAL A 318 14.23 -0.20 31.69
CA VAL A 318 14.58 0.33 30.36
C VAL A 318 15.28 -0.72 29.51
N HIS A 319 16.17 -1.52 30.11
CA HIS A 319 16.84 -2.61 29.40
C HIS A 319 15.85 -3.66 28.90
N VAL A 320 14.93 -4.12 29.76
CA VAL A 320 13.84 -5.03 29.37
C VAL A 320 12.98 -4.38 28.28
N GLY A 321 12.63 -3.10 28.43
CA GLY A 321 11.88 -2.33 27.43
C GLY A 321 12.51 -2.37 26.03
N TRP A 322 13.80 -2.08 25.92
CA TRP A 322 14.52 -2.12 24.65
C TRP A 322 14.54 -3.52 24.01
N TRP A 323 14.74 -4.57 24.80
CA TRP A 323 14.73 -5.95 24.29
C TRP A 323 13.33 -6.41 23.87
N THR A 324 12.29 -6.05 24.63
CA THR A 324 10.90 -6.29 24.25
C THR A 324 10.57 -5.61 22.93
N LEU A 325 10.93 -4.33 22.77
CA LEU A 325 10.70 -3.60 21.52
C LEU A 325 11.50 -4.20 20.35
N LEU A 326 12.74 -4.64 20.54
CA LEU A 326 13.51 -5.35 19.50
C LEU A 326 12.88 -6.68 19.11
N CYS A 327 12.40 -7.45 20.07
CA CYS A 327 11.69 -8.70 19.81
C CYS A 327 10.44 -8.43 18.96
N LEU A 328 9.61 -7.46 19.35
CA LEU A 328 8.41 -7.07 18.60
C LEU A 328 8.72 -6.55 17.20
N TYR A 329 9.76 -5.71 17.05
CA TYR A 329 10.23 -5.28 15.74
C TYR A 329 10.63 -6.48 14.88
N THR A 330 11.41 -7.42 15.42
CA THR A 330 11.90 -8.60 14.69
C THR A 330 10.75 -9.50 14.27
N VAL A 331 9.81 -9.77 15.17
CA VAL A 331 8.59 -10.54 14.89
C VAL A 331 7.73 -9.81 13.85
N GLY A 332 7.58 -8.49 13.95
CA GLY A 332 6.82 -7.70 12.98
C GLY A 332 7.43 -7.71 11.58
N VAL A 333 8.76 -7.59 11.47
CA VAL A 333 9.46 -7.62 10.19
C VAL A 333 9.49 -9.03 9.59
N VAL A 334 10.02 -10.01 10.32
CA VAL A 334 10.23 -11.37 9.82
C VAL A 334 8.92 -12.15 9.79
N GLY A 335 8.20 -12.16 10.91
CA GLY A 335 6.90 -12.82 11.01
C GLY A 335 5.84 -12.15 10.14
N GLY A 336 5.81 -10.81 10.10
CA GLY A 336 4.94 -10.08 9.18
C GLY A 336 5.26 -10.38 7.71
N SER A 337 6.53 -10.39 7.30
CA SER A 337 6.89 -10.75 5.91
C SER A 337 6.50 -12.19 5.57
N ALA A 338 6.71 -13.15 6.48
CA ALA A 338 6.28 -14.53 6.29
C ALA A 338 4.75 -14.65 6.17
N MET A 339 4.01 -13.94 7.01
CA MET A 339 2.56 -13.89 6.96
C MET A 339 2.04 -13.23 5.67
N PHE A 340 2.76 -12.22 5.15
CA PHE A 340 2.44 -11.59 3.88
C PHE A 340 2.49 -12.60 2.73
N PHE A 341 3.61 -13.32 2.59
CA PHE A 341 3.75 -14.34 1.55
C PHE A 341 2.82 -15.53 1.74
N LEU A 342 2.47 -15.89 2.98
CA LEU A 342 1.43 -16.88 3.25
C LEU A 342 0.07 -16.40 2.70
N GLY A 343 -0.35 -15.18 3.03
CA GLY A 343 -1.59 -14.59 2.52
C GLY A 343 -1.61 -14.50 1.00
N GLN A 344 -0.52 -14.01 0.41
CA GLN A 344 -0.35 -13.91 -1.04
C GLN A 344 -0.43 -15.29 -1.71
N SER A 345 0.22 -16.31 -1.13
CA SER A 345 0.16 -17.68 -1.63
C SER A 345 -1.27 -18.24 -1.60
N ILE A 346 -2.01 -18.02 -0.50
CA ILE A 346 -3.42 -18.43 -0.41
C ILE A 346 -4.26 -17.74 -1.48
N ASN A 347 -4.09 -16.43 -1.66
CA ASN A 347 -4.78 -15.65 -2.66
C ASN A 347 -4.52 -16.17 -4.08
N MET A 348 -3.24 -16.32 -4.44
CA MET A 348 -2.80 -16.79 -5.75
C MET A 348 -3.31 -18.20 -6.05
N GLN A 349 -3.14 -19.14 -5.12
CA GLN A 349 -3.61 -20.52 -5.30
C GLN A 349 -5.12 -20.58 -5.56
N ALA A 350 -5.90 -19.81 -4.78
CA ALA A 350 -7.34 -19.74 -4.96
C ALA A 350 -7.73 -19.12 -6.32
N ASP A 351 -7.08 -18.04 -6.74
CA ASP A 351 -7.32 -17.40 -8.04
C ASP A 351 -6.97 -18.31 -9.23
N TYR A 352 -5.82 -18.98 -9.18
CA TYR A 352 -5.43 -19.94 -10.22
C TYR A 352 -6.35 -21.16 -10.25
N TYR A 353 -6.80 -21.63 -9.09
CA TYR A 353 -7.79 -22.70 -9.02
C TYR A 353 -9.12 -22.28 -9.67
N LEU A 354 -9.63 -21.08 -9.37
CA LEU A 354 -10.87 -20.55 -9.95
C LEU A 354 -10.77 -20.35 -11.48
N THR A 355 -9.62 -19.90 -12.00
CA THR A 355 -9.42 -19.76 -13.44
C THR A 355 -9.37 -21.11 -14.15
N ARG A 356 -8.75 -22.14 -13.56
CA ARG A 356 -8.78 -23.52 -14.07
C ARG A 356 -10.19 -24.10 -14.05
N LEU A 357 -10.95 -23.83 -12.99
CA LEU A 357 -12.37 -24.18 -12.89
C LEU A 357 -13.25 -23.53 -13.95
N ARG A 358 -12.77 -22.56 -14.75
CA ARG A 358 -13.52 -22.00 -15.89
C ARG A 358 -13.09 -22.57 -17.24
N ARG A 359 -11.89 -23.17 -17.34
CA ARG A 359 -11.34 -23.71 -18.59
C ARG A 359 -11.77 -25.14 -18.90
N SER A 360 -12.12 -25.96 -17.89
CA SER A 360 -12.55 -27.34 -18.17
C SER A 360 -13.88 -27.36 -18.93
N PRO A 361 -13.93 -27.88 -20.17
CA PRO A 361 -15.14 -27.83 -20.99
C PRO A 361 -16.28 -28.58 -20.31
N ALA A 362 -17.47 -27.98 -20.35
CA ALA A 362 -18.71 -28.69 -20.10
C ALA A 362 -19.00 -29.53 -21.36
N GLY A 363 -18.49 -30.76 -21.39
CA GLY A 363 -18.65 -31.68 -22.52
C GLY A 363 -17.49 -31.62 -23.51
N GLY A 364 -16.70 -32.70 -23.53
CA GLY A 364 -15.78 -33.04 -24.63
C GLY A 364 -15.99 -34.51 -24.95
N SER A 365 -16.33 -34.78 -26.22
CA SER A 365 -16.79 -36.04 -26.79
C SER A 365 -15.87 -37.24 -26.57
N SER A 366 -16.53 -38.41 -26.54
CA SER A 366 -16.06 -39.74 -26.93
C SER A 366 -14.58 -39.86 -27.31
N VAL A 367 -13.76 -40.28 -26.35
CA VAL A 367 -12.59 -41.10 -26.63
C VAL A 367 -12.79 -42.37 -25.82
N ASP A 368 -12.98 -43.48 -26.52
CA ASP A 368 -13.02 -44.82 -25.96
C ASP A 368 -11.76 -45.07 -25.13
N ILE A 369 -11.89 -44.98 -23.80
CA ILE A 369 -11.02 -45.68 -22.87
C ILE A 369 -11.91 -46.41 -21.89
N ASN A 370 -12.24 -47.63 -22.29
CA ASN A 370 -12.65 -48.70 -21.40
C ASN A 370 -11.48 -48.97 -20.43
N LYS A 371 -11.43 -48.24 -19.30
CA LYS A 371 -10.75 -48.58 -18.02
C LYS A 371 -10.73 -47.37 -17.08
N SER A 372 -11.64 -47.42 -16.10
CA SER A 372 -11.44 -47.05 -14.69
C SER A 372 -10.50 -45.89 -14.33
N GLY A 373 -11.10 -44.79 -13.85
CA GLY A 373 -10.48 -43.88 -12.88
C GLY A 373 -10.60 -42.40 -13.23
N CYS A 374 -11.61 -41.72 -12.67
CA CYS A 374 -11.60 -40.26 -12.55
C CYS A 374 -10.33 -39.83 -11.82
N ARG A 375 -9.36 -39.25 -12.54
CA ARG A 375 -8.24 -38.57 -11.88
C ARG A 375 -8.78 -37.30 -11.24
N SER A 376 -8.66 -37.24 -9.92
CA SER A 376 -8.83 -36.06 -9.09
C SER A 376 -8.18 -34.86 -9.77
N ALA A 377 -8.88 -33.73 -9.83
CA ALA A 377 -8.20 -32.46 -10.08
C ALA A 377 -7.06 -32.34 -9.05
N PRO A 378 -5.85 -31.91 -9.45
CA PRO A 378 -4.74 -31.84 -8.51
C PRO A 378 -5.16 -30.95 -7.33
N SER A 379 -5.06 -31.52 -6.14
CA SER A 379 -5.14 -30.81 -4.87
C SER A 379 -4.25 -29.56 -4.94
N PRO A 380 -4.65 -28.43 -4.33
CA PRO A 380 -3.79 -27.24 -4.25
C PRO A 380 -2.49 -27.52 -3.49
N HIS A 381 -2.38 -28.65 -2.79
CA HIS A 381 -1.14 -29.18 -2.23
C HIS A 381 -0.71 -30.43 -2.99
N GLY A 382 0.57 -30.50 -3.36
CA GLY A 382 1.15 -31.72 -3.90
C GLY A 382 1.18 -32.80 -2.83
N ASP A 383 0.14 -33.63 -2.78
CA ASP A 383 0.00 -34.66 -1.75
C ASP A 383 0.84 -35.89 -2.10
N ALA A 384 2.06 -35.92 -1.58
CA ALA A 384 2.78 -37.15 -1.31
C ALA A 384 2.32 -37.71 0.06
N LEU A 385 1.08 -38.20 0.14
CA LEU A 385 0.66 -39.24 1.10
C LEU A 385 -0.79 -39.65 0.80
N ALA A 386 -0.94 -40.71 0.01
CA ALA A 386 -2.24 -41.35 -0.21
C ALA A 386 -2.34 -42.61 0.68
N SER A 387 -3.36 -42.67 1.53
CA SER A 387 -3.85 -43.94 2.09
C SER A 387 -5.37 -43.91 2.26
N SER A 388 -6.03 -44.56 1.31
CA SER A 388 -7.21 -45.43 1.43
C SER A 388 -8.37 -45.02 2.36
N LEU A 389 -9.45 -44.50 1.76
CA LEU A 389 -10.82 -44.65 2.25
C LEU A 389 -11.76 -45.02 1.08
N PRO A 390 -12.82 -45.83 1.30
CA PRO A 390 -13.61 -46.43 0.23
C PRO A 390 -14.56 -45.42 -0.43
N ALA A 391 -14.62 -45.48 -1.76
CA ALA A 391 -15.47 -44.62 -2.57
C ALA A 391 -16.96 -44.93 -2.38
N THR A 392 -17.70 -44.01 -1.78
CA THR A 392 -19.17 -43.99 -1.83
C THR A 392 -19.64 -43.26 -3.09
N SER A 393 -20.60 -43.86 -3.77
CA SER A 393 -21.14 -43.60 -5.11
C SER A 393 -21.91 -42.28 -5.32
N GLY A 394 -21.39 -41.14 -4.82
CA GLY A 394 -22.05 -39.82 -4.94
C GLY A 394 -21.31 -38.77 -5.78
N ALA A 395 -20.14 -39.08 -6.35
CA ALA A 395 -19.25 -38.07 -6.92
C ALA A 395 -19.56 -37.62 -8.37
N ALA A 396 -20.46 -38.32 -9.08
CA ALA A 396 -20.66 -38.12 -10.51
C ALA A 396 -21.69 -37.02 -10.88
N GLU A 397 -22.45 -36.48 -9.92
CA GLU A 397 -23.55 -35.55 -10.19
C GLU A 397 -23.20 -34.08 -9.85
N LEU A 398 -21.90 -33.77 -9.66
CA LEU A 398 -21.47 -32.47 -9.14
C LEU A 398 -21.35 -31.35 -10.22
N CYS A 399 -21.72 -31.59 -11.47
CA CYS A 399 -21.23 -30.80 -12.61
C CYS A 399 -22.31 -30.20 -13.55
N SER A 400 -23.12 -29.24 -13.10
CA SER A 400 -23.48 -28.05 -13.93
C SER A 400 -24.41 -27.12 -13.17
N GLY A 401 -24.00 -25.87 -12.98
CA GLY A 401 -24.89 -24.75 -12.63
C GLY A 401 -24.97 -23.76 -13.78
N SER A 402 -26.09 -23.04 -13.86
CA SER A 402 -26.39 -22.00 -14.85
C SER A 402 -25.18 -21.10 -15.14
N GLY A 403 -24.86 -20.90 -16.43
CA GLY A 403 -23.80 -19.99 -16.88
C GLY A 403 -22.36 -20.50 -16.79
N GLY A 404 -22.13 -21.80 -16.57
CA GLY A 404 -20.78 -22.40 -16.58
C GLY A 404 -19.98 -22.23 -15.28
N TYR A 405 -20.61 -21.76 -14.20
CA TYR A 405 -20.01 -21.70 -12.87
C TYR A 405 -20.06 -23.04 -12.15
N ARG A 406 -19.05 -23.31 -11.31
CA ARG A 406 -18.93 -24.51 -10.47
C ARG A 406 -18.69 -24.14 -9.01
N ILE A 407 -19.04 -25.02 -8.08
CA ILE A 407 -18.71 -24.86 -6.65
C ILE A 407 -17.23 -25.18 -6.47
N PRO A 408 -16.40 -24.25 -5.96
CA PRO A 408 -15.00 -24.55 -5.65
C PRO A 408 -14.90 -25.47 -4.43
N VAL A 409 -14.00 -26.45 -4.43
CA VAL A 409 -13.80 -27.42 -3.33
C VAL A 409 -12.31 -27.64 -3.06
N GLY A 410 -11.96 -28.01 -1.83
CA GLY A 410 -10.59 -28.27 -1.42
C GLY A 410 -9.86 -27.06 -0.85
N GLY A 411 -8.89 -27.33 0.04
CA GLY A 411 -8.07 -26.32 0.69
C GLY A 411 -8.93 -25.31 1.46
N TRP A 412 -8.60 -24.02 1.33
CA TRP A 412 -9.33 -22.94 2.02
C TRP A 412 -10.79 -22.78 1.57
N PHE A 413 -11.18 -23.31 0.40
CA PHE A 413 -12.57 -23.25 -0.04
C PHE A 413 -13.49 -24.12 0.80
N ASP A 414 -12.99 -25.10 1.54
CA ASP A 414 -13.82 -25.94 2.41
C ASP A 414 -14.30 -25.20 3.65
N SER A 415 -13.58 -24.16 4.06
CA SER A 415 -13.97 -23.31 5.20
C SER A 415 -14.71 -22.04 4.77
N VAL A 416 -14.30 -21.42 3.66
CA VAL A 416 -14.82 -20.13 3.21
C VAL A 416 -15.16 -20.12 1.72
N SER A 417 -16.10 -19.26 1.37
CA SER A 417 -16.62 -19.15 0.01
C SER A 417 -15.66 -18.42 -0.93
N CYS A 418 -14.93 -17.46 -0.37
CA CYS A 418 -14.01 -16.59 -1.09
C CYS A 418 -12.59 -16.73 -0.51
N ALA A 419 -11.97 -17.88 -0.72
CA ALA A 419 -10.61 -18.16 -0.22
C ALA A 419 -9.56 -17.17 -0.75
N ASN A 420 -9.74 -16.68 -1.98
CA ASN A 420 -8.86 -15.65 -2.55
C ASN A 420 -8.95 -14.33 -1.76
N PHE A 421 -10.16 -13.88 -1.42
CA PHE A 421 -10.36 -12.67 -0.60
C PHE A 421 -9.82 -12.85 0.82
N PHE A 422 -9.92 -14.05 1.39
CA PHE A 422 -9.32 -14.36 2.68
C PHE A 422 -7.79 -14.23 2.65
N GLY A 423 -7.14 -14.84 1.65
CA GLY A 423 -5.69 -14.72 1.47
C GLY A 423 -5.23 -13.27 1.32
N GLU A 424 -5.98 -12.46 0.57
CA GLU A 424 -5.71 -11.04 0.39
C GLU A 424 -5.85 -10.25 1.70
N LEU A 425 -6.82 -10.58 2.56
CA LEU A 425 -6.91 -9.96 3.89
C LEU A 425 -5.74 -10.33 4.80
N VAL A 426 -5.29 -11.59 4.77
CA VAL A 426 -4.11 -12.03 5.52
C VAL A 426 -2.87 -11.29 5.03
N GLU A 427 -2.70 -11.16 3.72
CA GLU A 427 -1.61 -10.45 3.06
C GLU A 427 -1.56 -8.98 3.50
N TRP A 428 -2.67 -8.25 3.41
CA TRP A 428 -2.69 -6.83 3.76
C TRP A 428 -2.68 -6.57 5.27
N THR A 429 -3.17 -7.50 6.09
CA THR A 429 -2.94 -7.45 7.56
C THR A 429 -1.44 -7.52 7.86
N ALA A 430 -0.74 -8.44 7.19
CA ALA A 430 0.69 -8.62 7.36
C ALA A 430 1.49 -7.40 6.85
N TYR A 431 1.05 -6.78 5.75
CA TYR A 431 1.60 -5.52 5.27
C TYR A 431 1.53 -4.40 6.32
N VAL A 432 0.39 -4.25 7.01
CA VAL A 432 0.25 -3.28 8.11
C VAL A 432 1.23 -3.57 9.24
N ILE A 433 1.40 -4.84 9.62
CA ILE A 433 2.34 -5.26 10.67
C ILE A 433 3.77 -4.90 10.28
N VAL A 434 4.19 -5.24 9.06
CA VAL A 434 5.53 -4.91 8.56
C VAL A 434 5.73 -3.41 8.58
N VAL A 435 4.79 -2.63 8.01
CA VAL A 435 4.91 -1.17 7.93
C VAL A 435 4.92 -0.51 9.30
N ALA A 436 4.09 -0.96 10.24
CA ALA A 436 4.13 -0.48 11.62
C ALA A 436 5.48 -0.78 12.29
N ALA A 437 6.00 -2.00 12.12
CA ALA A 437 7.28 -2.42 12.70
C ALA A 437 8.44 -1.58 12.18
N THR A 438 8.57 -1.43 10.85
CA THR A 438 9.65 -0.68 10.23
C THR A 438 9.45 0.85 10.28
N SER A 439 8.25 1.32 10.65
CA SER A 439 8.02 2.73 11.00
C SER A 439 8.39 3.07 12.44
N ALA A 440 8.79 2.10 13.27
CA ALA A 440 9.33 2.39 14.58
C ALA A 440 10.62 3.21 14.44
N ALA A 441 10.69 4.35 15.14
CA ALA A 441 11.76 5.35 14.96
C ALA A 441 11.90 5.87 13.51
N SER A 442 10.82 5.93 12.72
CA SER A 442 10.85 6.42 11.33
C SER A 442 11.26 7.87 11.18
N ASN A 443 11.10 8.68 12.22
CA ASN A 443 11.60 10.05 12.29
C ASN A 443 13.13 10.14 12.43
N GLY A 444 13.84 9.01 12.42
CA GLY A 444 15.30 8.93 12.53
C GLY A 444 15.85 9.24 13.93
N ASP A 445 15.07 9.93 14.76
CA ASP A 445 15.46 10.33 16.10
C ASP A 445 15.19 9.21 17.12
N CYS A 446 16.28 8.59 17.57
CA CYS A 446 16.26 7.59 18.63
C CYS A 446 15.74 8.14 19.96
N ARG A 447 15.77 9.47 20.15
CA ARG A 447 15.19 10.12 21.32
C ARG A 447 13.69 9.87 21.45
N SER A 448 12.98 9.73 20.33
CA SER A 448 11.55 9.42 20.37
C SER A 448 11.24 8.09 21.05
N VAL A 449 12.12 7.09 20.89
CA VAL A 449 11.98 5.78 21.54
C VAL A 449 12.40 5.85 23.00
N THR A 450 13.45 6.62 23.33
CA THR A 450 13.85 6.81 24.74
C THR A 450 12.80 7.59 25.52
N THR A 451 12.24 8.66 24.96
CA THR A 451 11.13 9.41 25.58
C THR A 451 9.91 8.53 25.78
N ALA A 452 9.59 7.65 24.83
CA ALA A 452 8.50 6.68 25.01
C ALA A 452 8.77 5.71 26.18
N LEU A 453 10.01 5.24 26.33
CA LEU A 453 10.41 4.39 27.46
C LEU A 453 10.38 5.16 28.79
N GLU A 454 10.79 6.43 28.79
CA GLU A 454 10.77 7.31 29.96
C GLU A 454 9.33 7.57 30.42
N GLU A 455 8.47 8.10 29.56
CA GLU A 455 7.07 8.42 29.87
C GLU A 455 6.23 7.18 30.22
N ARG A 456 6.47 6.05 29.54
CA ARG A 456 5.58 4.88 29.65
C ARG A 456 6.09 3.82 30.61
N LEU A 457 7.39 3.72 30.86
CA LEU A 457 7.94 2.77 31.83
C LEU A 457 8.52 3.45 33.07
N LEU A 458 9.37 4.47 32.91
CA LEU A 458 10.10 5.05 34.05
C LEU A 458 9.22 5.93 34.94
N GLU A 459 8.40 6.82 34.39
CA GLU A 459 7.51 7.67 35.19
C GLU A 459 6.54 6.84 36.06
N PRO A 460 5.86 5.80 35.55
CA PRO A 460 5.02 4.93 36.38
C PRO A 460 5.80 4.14 37.43
N LEU A 461 7.07 3.81 37.18
CA LEU A 461 7.92 3.12 38.15
C LEU A 461 8.45 4.03 39.25
N SER A 462 8.62 5.32 38.97
CA SER A 462 9.03 6.30 39.98
C SER A 462 7.94 6.56 41.02
N SER A 463 6.67 6.36 40.64
CA SER A 463 5.49 6.61 41.46
C SER A 463 4.88 5.35 42.09
N SER A 464 5.34 4.16 41.71
CA SER A 464 4.73 2.87 42.08
C SER A 464 5.78 1.77 42.30
N SER A 465 5.35 0.61 42.83
CA SER A 465 6.21 -0.57 43.00
C SER A 465 6.50 -1.29 41.67
N TRP A 466 7.47 -2.21 41.68
CA TRP A 466 7.87 -3.03 40.51
C TRP A 466 6.71 -3.81 39.87
N TRP A 467 5.63 -4.03 40.61
CA TRP A 467 4.37 -4.61 40.12
C TRP A 467 3.78 -3.87 38.91
N THR A 468 4.09 -2.58 38.72
CA THR A 468 3.68 -1.83 37.52
C THR A 468 4.21 -2.45 36.22
N LEU A 469 5.36 -3.13 36.25
CA LEU A 469 5.88 -3.87 35.10
C LEU A 469 5.09 -5.14 34.77
N MET A 470 4.30 -5.66 35.72
CA MET A 470 3.40 -6.80 35.45
C MET A 470 2.06 -6.34 34.84
N ASN A 471 1.80 -5.03 34.77
CA ASN A 471 0.58 -4.51 34.20
C ASN A 471 0.65 -4.53 32.65
N PRO A 472 -0.19 -5.34 31.96
CA PRO A 472 -0.15 -5.44 30.50
C PRO A 472 -0.52 -4.13 29.80
N ILE A 473 -1.27 -3.23 30.45
CA ILE A 473 -1.69 -1.93 29.89
C ILE A 473 -0.48 -1.01 29.72
N VAL A 474 0.50 -1.08 30.63
CA VAL A 474 1.74 -0.29 30.56
C VAL A 474 2.51 -0.66 29.29
N TRP A 475 2.70 -1.95 29.06
CA TRP A 475 3.34 -2.49 27.86
C TRP A 475 2.56 -2.17 26.60
N LEU A 476 1.23 -2.33 26.62
CA LEU A 476 0.39 -1.99 25.48
C LEU A 476 0.53 -0.50 25.10
N ARG A 477 0.52 0.40 26.07
CA ARG A 477 0.71 1.84 25.83
C ARG A 477 2.09 2.15 25.25
N LEU A 478 3.14 1.49 25.73
CA LEU A 478 4.49 1.62 25.17
C LEU A 478 4.53 1.14 23.71
N ILE A 479 4.00 -0.06 23.44
CA ILE A 479 3.96 -0.66 22.10
C ILE A 479 3.20 0.26 21.14
N VAL A 480 2.00 0.71 21.54
CA VAL A 480 1.21 1.65 20.75
C VAL A 480 1.98 2.94 20.54
N HIS A 481 2.62 3.52 21.55
CA HIS A 481 3.37 4.76 21.40
C HIS A 481 4.55 4.63 20.42
N VAL A 482 5.26 3.50 20.40
CA VAL A 482 6.44 3.25 19.55
C VAL A 482 6.05 2.84 18.12
N PHE A 483 5.11 1.92 17.96
CA PHE A 483 4.77 1.28 16.68
C PHE A 483 3.50 1.83 16.02
N CYS A 484 2.58 2.43 16.78
CA CYS A 484 1.25 2.81 16.30
C CYS A 484 0.86 4.27 16.61
N GLY A 485 1.73 5.04 17.27
CA GLY A 485 1.37 6.33 17.85
C GLY A 485 1.04 7.33 16.74
N GLY A 486 -0.22 7.75 16.67
CA GLY A 486 -0.80 8.58 15.61
C GLY A 486 -0.50 10.08 15.68
N ALA A 487 0.63 10.47 16.28
CA ALA A 487 1.11 11.84 16.09
C ALA A 487 1.50 12.02 14.61
N GLU A 488 1.50 13.27 14.13
CA GLU A 488 1.95 13.69 12.78
C GLU A 488 3.30 13.08 12.33
N SER A 489 4.06 12.45 13.24
CA SER A 489 5.36 11.82 13.01
C SER A 489 5.36 10.42 12.38
N ARG A 490 4.22 9.70 12.25
CA ARG A 490 4.19 8.31 11.69
C ARG A 490 3.14 8.05 10.59
N PRO A 491 3.20 8.81 9.50
CA PRO A 491 2.18 8.74 8.46
C PRO A 491 2.17 7.43 7.66
N ALA A 492 3.27 6.66 7.62
CA ALA A 492 3.38 5.45 6.82
C ALA A 492 2.53 4.27 7.36
N ALA A 493 2.55 4.04 8.67
CA ALA A 493 1.72 3.00 9.29
C ALA A 493 0.22 3.31 9.11
N LEU A 494 -0.17 4.60 9.17
CA LEU A 494 -1.55 5.01 8.92
C LEU A 494 -1.94 4.81 7.45
N ALA A 495 -1.06 5.11 6.49
CA ALA A 495 -1.30 4.84 5.08
C ALA A 495 -1.54 3.35 4.81
N ALA A 496 -0.72 2.47 5.39
CA ALA A 496 -0.91 1.03 5.29
C ALA A 496 -2.23 0.56 5.95
N PHE A 497 -2.53 1.07 7.14
CA PHE A 497 -3.76 0.74 7.85
C PHE A 497 -5.01 1.21 7.09
N SER A 498 -5.00 2.43 6.56
CA SER A 498 -6.10 2.95 5.75
C SER A 498 -6.37 2.09 4.52
N PHE A 499 -5.31 1.55 3.90
CA PHE A 499 -5.44 0.64 2.78
C PHE A 499 -6.02 -0.72 3.18
N PHE A 500 -5.53 -1.32 4.28
CA PHE A 500 -6.13 -2.54 4.81
C PHE A 500 -7.64 -2.37 5.10
N VAL A 501 -8.02 -1.25 5.74
CA VAL A 501 -9.43 -0.95 6.01
C VAL A 501 -10.21 -0.83 4.71
N TYR A 502 -9.67 -0.17 3.68
CA TYR A 502 -10.33 -0.10 2.38
C TYR A 502 -10.48 -1.47 1.71
N VAL A 503 -9.44 -2.31 1.72
CA VAL A 503 -9.51 -3.67 1.19
C VAL A 503 -10.60 -4.46 1.90
N PHE A 504 -10.64 -4.44 3.24
CA PHE A 504 -11.71 -5.08 4.01
C PHE A 504 -13.08 -4.54 3.62
N SER A 505 -13.21 -3.22 3.56
CA SER A 505 -14.45 -2.53 3.19
C SER A 505 -14.96 -2.91 1.79
N ASN A 506 -14.06 -3.22 0.86
CA ASN A 506 -14.40 -3.64 -0.49
C ASN A 506 -14.67 -5.15 -0.59
N LEU A 507 -13.84 -5.98 0.04
CA LEU A 507 -13.89 -7.44 -0.09
C LEU A 507 -14.95 -8.09 0.81
N ALA A 508 -15.15 -7.61 2.03
CA ALA A 508 -16.10 -8.20 2.98
C ALA A 508 -17.55 -8.20 2.48
N PRO A 509 -18.15 -7.08 2.04
CA PRO A 509 -19.51 -7.09 1.51
C PRO A 509 -19.60 -7.88 0.20
N ARG A 510 -18.54 -7.87 -0.63
CA ARG A 510 -18.48 -8.65 -1.85
C ARG A 510 -18.47 -10.15 -1.59
N ALA A 511 -17.74 -10.60 -0.56
CA ALA A 511 -17.71 -12.00 -0.14
C ALA A 511 -19.11 -12.49 0.28
N VAL A 512 -19.85 -11.66 1.03
CA VAL A 512 -21.23 -11.95 1.43
C VAL A 512 -22.15 -12.07 0.20
N SER A 513 -22.03 -11.15 -0.76
CA SER A 513 -22.79 -11.23 -2.01
C SER A 513 -22.46 -12.48 -2.84
N HIS A 514 -21.19 -12.90 -2.87
CA HIS A 514 -20.78 -14.15 -3.52
C HIS A 514 -21.31 -15.39 -2.80
N HIS A 515 -21.22 -15.42 -1.47
CA HIS A 515 -21.78 -16.50 -0.65
C HIS A 515 -23.29 -16.65 -0.86
N ALA A 516 -24.03 -15.55 -0.81
CA ALA A 516 -25.47 -15.53 -1.07
C ALA A 516 -25.81 -15.93 -2.50
N TRP A 517 -24.99 -15.53 -3.49
CA TRP A 517 -25.15 -15.98 -4.86
C TRP A 517 -24.96 -17.50 -4.98
N TYR A 518 -23.92 -18.08 -4.40
CA TYR A 518 -23.71 -19.54 -4.41
C TYR A 518 -24.88 -20.30 -3.77
N ALA A 519 -25.39 -19.82 -2.64
CA ALA A 519 -26.54 -20.42 -1.97
C ALA A 519 -27.80 -20.40 -2.85
N ARG A 520 -28.06 -19.30 -3.57
CA ARG A 520 -29.19 -19.21 -4.50
C ARG A 520 -29.00 -20.05 -5.76
N THR A 521 -27.79 -20.10 -6.30
CA THR A 521 -27.51 -20.78 -7.58
C THR A 521 -27.43 -22.30 -7.44
N PHE A 522 -26.87 -22.80 -6.34
CA PHE A 522 -26.64 -24.24 -6.15
C PHE A 522 -27.54 -24.86 -5.06
N GLY A 523 -28.33 -24.05 -4.35
CA GLY A 523 -29.29 -24.52 -3.36
C GLY A 523 -28.67 -25.39 -2.28
N GLU A 524 -29.35 -26.49 -1.96
CA GLU A 524 -28.98 -27.42 -0.89
C GLU A 524 -27.56 -28.00 -1.05
N ARG A 525 -27.11 -28.17 -2.30
CA ARG A 525 -25.77 -28.71 -2.61
C ARG A 525 -24.65 -27.84 -2.07
N TYR A 526 -24.87 -26.54 -2.00
CA TYR A 526 -23.91 -25.60 -1.45
C TYR A 526 -24.12 -25.37 0.05
N THR A 527 -25.37 -25.24 0.50
CA THR A 527 -25.66 -24.95 1.91
C THR A 527 -25.23 -26.08 2.85
N LYS A 528 -25.25 -27.34 2.38
CA LYS A 528 -24.70 -28.51 3.12
C LYS A 528 -23.21 -28.39 3.46
N LEU A 529 -22.44 -27.59 2.74
CA LEU A 529 -21.01 -27.41 2.98
C LEU A 529 -20.71 -26.53 4.20
N ASN A 530 -21.73 -25.84 4.75
CA ASN A 530 -21.64 -25.02 5.97
C ASN A 530 -20.45 -24.03 6.01
N ARG A 531 -20.13 -23.44 4.85
CA ARG A 531 -19.02 -22.49 4.68
C ARG A 531 -19.37 -21.11 5.20
N ARG A 532 -18.35 -20.35 5.59
CA ARG A 532 -18.47 -18.90 5.85
C ARG A 532 -18.19 -18.08 4.59
N ALA A 533 -18.50 -16.78 4.62
CA ALA A 533 -18.33 -15.96 3.42
C ALA A 533 -16.84 -15.66 3.14
N LEU A 534 -16.09 -15.31 4.19
CA LEU A 534 -14.75 -14.73 4.09
C LEU A 534 -13.78 -15.17 5.20
N VAL A 535 -14.18 -15.15 6.47
CA VAL A 535 -13.31 -15.48 7.62
C VAL A 535 -13.69 -16.86 8.16
N PRO A 536 -12.77 -17.84 8.17
CA PRO A 536 -13.05 -19.18 8.67
C PRO A 536 -13.64 -19.15 10.08
N GLY A 537 -14.77 -19.83 10.28
CA GLY A 537 -15.45 -19.93 11.57
C GLY A 537 -16.19 -18.67 12.04
N VAL A 538 -16.02 -17.51 11.41
CA VAL A 538 -16.54 -16.23 11.93
C VAL A 538 -17.52 -15.54 10.97
N TYR A 539 -17.09 -15.20 9.76
CA TYR A 539 -17.79 -14.24 8.87
C TYR A 539 -17.94 -14.76 7.45
#